data_AF-A0A976DNK1-F1
#
_entry.id   AF-A0A976DNK1-F1
#
_cell.length_a   1.000
_cell.length_b   1.000
_cell.length_c   1.000
_cell.angle_alpha   90.00
_cell.angle_beta   90.00
_cell.angle_gamma   90.00
#
_symmetry.space_group_name_H-M   'P 1'
#
loop_
_entity.id
_entity.type
_entity.pdbx_description
1 polymer ?
#
loop_
_entity_poly.entity_id
_entity_poly.type
_entity_poly.pdbx_seq_one_letter_code
_entity_poly.pdbx_strand_id
1 'polypeptide(L)'
;EAYSAGVNAWINEINLGARGRGAPEFFLFSNEIAAWAPADSIAILKLMALQLTGSLQTEVLRARTSLLLSPERLADILPDDPGQGVAALPDYASLVPGLTPSAQALDFALGPFSPVADPGMAGASNSWAAMPGRSAAGGSLLANDPHLGLTAPTIWYLARLELQSGGVIGGTIPGVPAVLVGRSEKLGWALTTAYLDDQDVLIEELNPENQEEYRTPDGWAKFESRQSIITVKDAAPVTLTLRWSRNGPILPGTHYELASITPPGHVAAVSWTALSGADTSMTGAMRLMQAGTVAEALEAGRLHVAPAQNLMVADLNGIALQVVGQMPARDAAHPSQGRMPVLGADPAAGFRGVLPYEVNPRFVNPTSGLLGNTNNKTVDRPFPEHVSFDWGDTQRIQRWLALMQAREVHTRESFIEAQLDTVNPTARALLP
;
A
#
# COMPACT_ATOMS: atom_id res chain seq x y z
N GLU A 1 0.37 -24.21 -1.02
CA GLU A 1 0.70 -25.54 -0.46
C GLU A 1 2.14 -25.97 -0.69
N ALA A 2 2.58 -26.19 -1.94
CA ALA A 2 3.94 -26.71 -2.21
C ALA A 2 5.08 -25.88 -1.57
N TYR A 3 4.96 -24.55 -1.57
CA TYR A 3 5.90 -23.67 -0.89
C TYR A 3 6.00 -23.96 0.62
N SER A 4 4.85 -24.03 1.29
CA SER A 4 4.75 -24.36 2.72
C SER A 4 5.34 -25.74 3.03
N ALA A 5 5.09 -26.73 2.17
CA ALA A 5 5.70 -28.06 2.31
C ALA A 5 7.23 -28.00 2.21
N GLY A 6 7.78 -27.18 1.29
CA GLY A 6 9.22 -26.95 1.18
C GLY A 6 9.84 -26.29 2.41
N VAL A 7 9.19 -25.24 2.94
CA VAL A 7 9.61 -24.59 4.19
C VAL A 7 9.62 -25.59 5.35
N ASN A 8 8.55 -26.38 5.49
CA ASN A 8 8.44 -27.37 6.56
C ASN A 8 9.42 -28.54 6.40
N ALA A 9 9.73 -28.95 5.17
CA ALA A 9 10.77 -29.93 4.92
C ALA A 9 12.14 -29.44 5.43
N TRP A 10 12.47 -28.17 5.18
CA TRP A 10 13.70 -27.58 5.69
C TRP A 10 13.73 -27.46 7.21
N ILE A 11 12.63 -27.03 7.84
CA ILE A 11 12.49 -27.01 9.31
C ILE A 11 12.72 -28.42 9.89
N ASN A 12 12.14 -29.45 9.28
CA ASN A 12 12.32 -30.85 9.69
C ASN A 12 13.77 -31.31 9.55
N GLU A 13 14.47 -30.96 8.46
CA GLU A 13 15.89 -31.28 8.29
C GLU A 13 16.78 -30.66 9.37
N ILE A 14 16.53 -29.40 9.73
CA ILE A 14 17.26 -28.71 10.80
C ILE A 14 17.05 -29.44 12.13
N ASN A 15 15.80 -29.77 12.46
CA ASN A 15 15.43 -30.42 13.71
C ASN A 15 16.00 -31.84 13.82
N LEU A 16 15.88 -32.66 12.78
CA LEU A 16 16.38 -34.04 12.75
C LEU A 16 17.90 -34.12 12.72
N GLY A 17 18.54 -33.24 11.94
CA GLY A 17 19.98 -33.25 11.75
C GLY A 17 20.77 -32.54 12.86
N ALA A 18 20.09 -31.98 13.86
CA ALA A 18 20.67 -31.12 14.91
C ALA A 18 21.65 -30.08 14.34
N ARG A 19 21.33 -29.52 13.16
CA ARG A 19 22.24 -28.67 12.35
C ARG A 19 22.42 -27.25 12.92
N GLY A 20 22.28 -27.10 14.24
CA GLY A 20 22.15 -25.82 14.93
C GLY A 20 20.70 -25.37 15.05
N ARG A 21 20.50 -24.17 15.60
CA ARG A 21 19.16 -23.59 15.81
C ARG A 21 18.67 -22.75 14.63
N GLY A 22 19.32 -22.82 13.47
CA GLY A 22 19.09 -21.91 12.36
C GLY A 22 19.90 -20.61 12.51
N ALA A 23 19.23 -19.46 12.39
CA ALA A 23 19.84 -18.13 12.49
C ALA A 23 20.41 -17.82 13.90
N PRO A 24 21.41 -16.92 14.03
CA PRO A 24 22.07 -16.62 15.30
C PRO A 24 21.13 -16.20 16.46
N GLU A 25 20.00 -15.59 16.14
CA GLU A 25 19.01 -15.12 17.10
C GLU A 25 18.41 -16.29 17.90
N PHE A 26 18.31 -17.48 17.30
CA PHE A 26 17.80 -18.66 17.99
C PHE A 26 18.78 -19.23 19.02
N PHE A 27 20.03 -18.75 19.11
CA PHE A 27 20.86 -19.03 20.28
C PHE A 27 20.35 -18.35 21.55
N LEU A 28 19.67 -17.21 21.40
CA LEU A 28 19.14 -16.39 22.49
C LEU A 28 17.66 -16.68 22.77
N PHE A 29 16.88 -17.01 21.74
CA PHE A 29 15.44 -17.26 21.83
C PHE A 29 15.09 -18.74 21.62
N SER A 30 13.84 -19.12 21.95
CA SER A 30 13.36 -20.48 21.66
C SER A 30 13.42 -20.75 20.16
N ASN A 31 13.78 -21.98 19.78
CA ASN A 31 13.81 -22.45 18.40
C ASN A 31 12.52 -23.17 17.99
N GLU A 32 11.48 -23.16 18.83
CA GLU A 32 10.17 -23.69 18.47
C GLU A 32 9.53 -22.80 17.40
N ILE A 33 9.63 -23.24 16.15
CA ILE A 33 9.02 -22.59 14.99
C ILE A 33 7.76 -23.38 14.62
N ALA A 34 6.62 -22.69 14.54
CA ALA A 34 5.39 -23.30 14.08
C ALA A 34 5.53 -23.78 12.62
N ALA A 35 4.84 -24.87 12.27
CA ALA A 35 4.81 -25.33 10.89
C ALA A 35 4.17 -24.26 10.00
N TRP A 36 4.86 -23.90 8.92
CA TRP A 36 4.41 -22.91 7.95
C TRP A 36 3.17 -23.41 7.22
N ALA A 37 2.09 -22.64 7.26
CA ALA A 37 0.86 -22.89 6.55
C ALA A 37 0.78 -22.05 5.26
N PRO A 38 -0.05 -22.42 4.27
CA PRO A 38 -0.31 -21.56 3.11
C PRO A 38 -0.85 -20.18 3.49
N ALA A 39 -1.60 -20.09 4.60
CA ALA A 39 -2.13 -18.84 5.12
C ALA A 39 -1.03 -17.86 5.54
N ASP A 40 0.13 -18.34 6.01
CA ASP A 40 1.24 -17.48 6.44
C ASP A 40 1.85 -16.73 5.25
N SER A 41 1.91 -17.37 4.08
CA SER A 41 2.32 -16.72 2.82
C SER A 41 1.35 -15.63 2.38
N ILE A 42 0.05 -15.81 2.62
CA ILE A 42 -0.98 -14.80 2.33
C ILE A 42 -0.89 -13.67 3.37
N ALA A 43 -0.64 -14.00 4.64
CA ALA A 43 -0.49 -13.03 5.71
C ALA A 43 0.68 -12.07 5.47
N ILE A 44 1.77 -12.52 4.82
CA ILE A 44 2.86 -11.62 4.39
C ILE A 44 2.36 -10.55 3.41
N LEU A 45 1.47 -10.89 2.46
CA LEU A 45 0.91 -9.87 1.55
C LEU A 45 0.08 -8.83 2.33
N LYS A 46 -0.66 -9.27 3.36
CA LYS A 46 -1.41 -8.37 4.25
C LYS A 46 -0.50 -7.49 5.09
N LEU A 47 0.61 -8.04 5.59
CA LEU A 47 1.63 -7.27 6.29
C LEU A 47 2.27 -6.23 5.36
N MET A 48 2.58 -6.60 4.11
CA MET A 48 3.07 -5.66 3.11
C MET A 48 2.05 -4.56 2.83
N ALA A 49 0.76 -4.89 2.77
CA ALA A 49 -0.27 -3.86 2.63
C ALA A 49 -0.26 -2.88 3.81
N LEU A 50 -0.09 -3.38 5.04
CA LEU A 50 -0.04 -2.56 6.26
C LEU A 50 1.19 -1.64 6.28
N GLN A 51 2.33 -2.11 5.77
CA GLN A 51 3.58 -1.36 5.72
C GLN A 51 3.63 -0.32 4.60
N LEU A 52 2.80 -0.47 3.57
CA LEU A 52 2.80 0.39 2.38
C LEU A 52 1.64 1.38 2.35
N THR A 53 0.69 1.29 3.28
CA THR A 53 -0.41 2.26 3.39
C THR A 53 -0.03 3.45 4.27
N GLY A 54 -0.53 4.64 3.91
CA GLY A 54 -0.41 5.86 4.69
C GLY A 54 -1.74 6.62 4.85
N SER A 55 -2.81 6.24 4.14
CA SER A 55 -4.04 7.03 4.03
C SER A 55 -4.68 7.33 5.38
N LEU A 56 -4.79 6.36 6.29
CA LEU A 56 -5.33 6.59 7.64
C LEU A 56 -4.52 7.62 8.42
N GLN A 57 -3.18 7.55 8.38
CA GLN A 57 -2.33 8.53 9.03
C GLN A 57 -2.54 9.93 8.43
N THR A 58 -2.66 10.02 7.10
CA THR A 58 -2.93 11.28 6.39
C THR A 58 -4.31 11.84 6.76
N GLU A 59 -5.37 11.02 6.82
CA GLU A 59 -6.71 11.43 7.23
C GLU A 59 -6.71 11.97 8.67
N VAL A 60 -6.09 11.24 9.62
CA VAL A 60 -6.03 11.68 11.02
C VAL A 60 -5.19 12.94 11.15
N LEU A 61 -4.04 13.04 10.48
CA LEU A 61 -3.23 14.25 10.50
C LEU A 61 -3.99 15.45 9.94
N ARG A 62 -4.69 15.29 8.82
CA ARG A 62 -5.49 16.36 8.21
C ARG A 62 -6.63 16.79 9.11
N ALA A 63 -7.34 15.85 9.72
CA ALA A 63 -8.42 16.11 10.68
C ALA A 63 -7.93 16.85 11.93
N ARG A 64 -6.79 16.44 12.51
CA ARG A 64 -6.21 17.14 13.66
C ARG A 64 -5.76 18.56 13.32
N THR A 65 -5.17 18.73 12.13
CA THR A 65 -4.65 20.02 11.70
C THR A 65 -5.79 20.99 11.37
N SER A 66 -6.89 20.51 10.80
CA SER A 66 -8.07 21.34 10.49
C SER A 66 -8.79 21.84 11.75
N LEU A 67 -8.74 21.09 12.86
CA LEU A 67 -9.24 21.57 14.15
C LEU A 67 -8.46 22.78 14.71
N LEU A 68 -7.26 23.04 14.20
CA LEU A 68 -6.37 24.10 14.69
C LEU A 68 -6.24 25.28 13.72
N LEU A 69 -6.46 25.06 12.43
CA LEU A 69 -6.16 26.00 11.36
C LEU A 69 -7.38 26.29 10.50
N SER A 70 -7.41 27.49 9.89
CA SER A 70 -8.44 27.80 8.90
C SER A 70 -8.21 26.99 7.61
N PRO A 71 -9.25 26.76 6.79
CA PRO A 71 -9.13 25.99 5.55
C PRO A 71 -8.02 26.48 4.61
N GLU A 72 -7.81 27.79 4.52
CA GLU A 72 -6.76 28.38 3.68
C GLU A 72 -5.36 27.99 4.16
N ARG A 73 -5.11 28.07 5.48
CA ARG A 73 -3.82 27.69 6.07
C ARG A 73 -3.60 26.19 6.06
N LEU A 74 -4.67 25.40 6.19
CA LEU A 74 -4.60 23.95 6.05
C LEU A 74 -4.16 23.57 4.62
N ALA A 75 -4.70 24.24 3.60
CA ALA A 75 -4.32 24.02 2.21
C ALA A 75 -2.86 24.43 1.93
N ASP A 76 -2.32 25.45 2.61
CA ASP A 76 -0.92 25.84 2.46
C ASP A 76 0.05 24.82 3.09
N ILE A 77 -0.30 24.20 4.22
CA ILE A 77 0.57 23.30 4.98
C ILE A 77 0.43 21.83 4.53
N LEU A 78 -0.79 21.42 4.17
CA LEU A 78 -1.12 20.10 3.65
C LEU A 78 -1.75 20.24 2.26
N PRO A 79 -0.99 20.78 1.27
CA PRO A 79 -1.49 21.01 -0.07
C PRO A 79 -1.82 19.68 -0.77
N ASP A 80 -2.72 19.76 -1.73
CA ASP A 80 -2.90 18.67 -2.69
C ASP A 80 -1.77 18.72 -3.72
N ASP A 81 -1.38 17.56 -4.25
CA ASP A 81 -0.39 17.51 -5.34
C ASP A 81 -0.79 18.42 -6.50
N PRO A 82 0.17 19.18 -7.09
CA PRO A 82 -0.13 20.21 -8.07
C PRO A 82 -0.96 19.66 -9.25
N GLY A 83 -2.18 20.19 -9.39
CA GLY A 83 -3.25 19.82 -10.32
C GLY A 83 -4.44 20.77 -10.14
N GLN A 84 -5.57 20.61 -10.85
CA GLN A 84 -6.70 21.54 -10.64
C GLN A 84 -7.19 21.50 -9.19
N GLY A 85 -7.01 22.63 -8.49
CA GLY A 85 -7.19 22.74 -7.04
C GLY A 85 -8.64 22.56 -6.60
N VAL A 86 -8.83 21.77 -5.55
CA VAL A 86 -10.09 21.71 -4.81
C VAL A 86 -10.19 22.98 -3.96
N ALA A 87 -11.16 23.85 -4.27
CA ALA A 87 -11.19 25.23 -3.78
C ALA A 87 -11.44 25.40 -2.27
N ALA A 88 -12.03 24.42 -1.58
CA ALA A 88 -12.14 24.38 -0.12
C ALA A 88 -12.62 22.99 0.33
N LEU A 89 -12.02 22.44 1.38
CA LEU A 89 -12.59 21.32 2.14
C LEU A 89 -13.46 21.83 3.30
N PRO A 90 -14.48 21.07 3.73
CA PRO A 90 -15.23 21.41 4.95
C PRO A 90 -14.34 21.33 6.19
N ASP A 91 -14.64 22.14 7.22
CA ASP A 91 -14.02 22.03 8.54
C ASP A 91 -14.37 20.68 9.18
N TYR A 92 -13.38 19.96 9.73
CA TYR A 92 -13.61 18.65 10.34
C TYR A 92 -14.60 18.70 11.51
N ALA A 93 -14.64 19.80 12.29
CA ALA A 93 -15.62 19.95 13.37
C ALA A 93 -17.08 20.00 12.86
N SER A 94 -17.29 20.35 11.58
CA SER A 94 -18.60 20.29 10.94
C SER A 94 -18.98 18.88 10.47
N LEU A 95 -17.98 18.03 10.19
CA LEU A 95 -18.17 16.63 9.79
C LEU A 95 -18.42 15.72 10.99
N VAL A 96 -17.82 16.04 12.15
CA VAL A 96 -17.96 15.31 13.40
C VAL A 96 -18.28 16.29 14.54
N PRO A 97 -19.56 16.63 14.78
CA PRO A 97 -19.95 17.62 15.77
C PRO A 97 -19.59 17.23 17.21
N GLY A 98 -19.24 18.23 18.03
CA GLY A 98 -18.95 18.05 19.46
C GLY A 98 -17.48 17.76 19.79
N LEU A 99 -16.62 17.69 18.78
CA LEU A 99 -15.17 17.55 18.97
C LEU A 99 -14.53 18.91 19.30
N THR A 100 -13.58 18.91 20.24
CA THR A 100 -12.74 20.08 20.57
C THR A 100 -11.26 19.71 20.43
N PRO A 101 -10.36 20.65 20.09
CA PRO A 101 -8.95 20.35 19.93
C PRO A 101 -8.37 19.73 21.21
N SER A 102 -7.79 18.53 21.10
CA SER A 102 -7.14 17.87 22.23
C SER A 102 -5.77 18.50 22.50
N ALA A 103 -5.54 18.90 23.75
CA ALA A 103 -4.24 19.34 24.26
C ALA A 103 -3.40 18.19 24.86
N GLN A 104 -3.85 16.94 24.70
CA GLN A 104 -3.22 15.77 25.28
C GLN A 104 -1.87 15.50 24.58
N ALA A 105 -0.83 15.26 25.37
CA ALA A 105 0.49 14.93 24.85
C ALA A 105 0.42 13.62 24.05
N LEU A 106 1.07 13.63 22.88
CA LEU A 106 1.14 12.48 21.98
C LEU A 106 1.90 11.36 22.68
N ASP A 107 1.22 10.25 22.95
CA ASP A 107 1.88 9.00 23.30
C ASP A 107 1.96 8.20 22.03
N PHE A 108 3.11 8.25 21.35
CA PHE A 108 3.41 7.36 20.24
C PHE A 108 3.51 5.94 20.81
N ALA A 109 2.36 5.29 21.01
CA ALA A 109 2.25 3.92 21.52
C ALA A 109 2.76 2.87 20.52
N LEU A 110 3.59 3.28 19.57
CA LEU A 110 4.25 2.47 18.58
C LEU A 110 5.74 2.59 18.85
N GLY A 111 6.22 1.76 19.79
CA GLY A 111 7.64 1.61 20.07
C GLY A 111 8.42 1.10 18.83
N PRO A 112 9.73 0.87 18.95
CA PRO A 112 10.62 0.49 17.82
C PRO A 112 10.24 -0.81 17.08
N PHE A 113 9.22 -1.53 17.54
CA PHE A 113 8.69 -2.76 16.95
C PHE A 113 7.36 -2.59 16.21
N SER A 114 6.90 -1.35 16.03
CA SER A 114 5.70 -1.07 15.24
C SER A 114 5.88 -1.56 13.80
N PRO A 115 4.91 -2.32 13.24
CA PRO A 115 4.92 -2.69 11.83
C PRO A 115 4.43 -1.56 10.92
N VAL A 116 3.99 -0.43 11.48
CA VAL A 116 3.49 0.73 10.74
C VAL A 116 4.63 1.70 10.49
N ALA A 117 4.80 2.15 9.25
CA ALA A 117 5.78 3.17 8.91
C ALA A 117 5.40 4.55 9.49
N ASP A 118 6.40 5.38 9.75
CA ASP A 118 6.18 6.78 10.08
C ASP A 118 5.57 7.53 8.88
N PRO A 119 4.82 8.63 9.10
CA PRO A 119 4.29 9.46 8.02
C PRO A 119 5.39 9.88 7.03
N GLY A 120 5.13 9.70 5.73
CA GLY A 120 6.09 9.99 4.66
C GLY A 120 7.23 8.97 4.51
N MET A 121 7.28 7.93 5.35
CA MET A 121 8.26 6.84 5.29
C MET A 121 7.64 5.51 4.84
N ALA A 122 6.35 5.50 4.48
CA ALA A 122 5.74 4.37 3.78
C ALA A 122 6.44 4.19 2.42
N GLY A 123 6.79 2.95 2.08
CA GLY A 123 7.76 2.62 1.03
C GLY A 123 7.65 3.43 -0.27
N ALA A 124 8.81 3.73 -0.87
CA ALA A 124 8.94 4.42 -2.14
C ALA A 124 9.50 3.46 -3.21
N SER A 125 9.63 3.91 -4.44
CA SER A 125 10.17 3.09 -5.53
C SER A 125 10.34 3.91 -6.80
N ASN A 126 11.18 3.41 -7.71
CA ASN A 126 11.24 3.87 -9.09
C ASN A 126 11.00 2.71 -10.07
N SER A 127 10.33 3.00 -11.17
CA SER A 127 10.29 2.11 -12.35
C SER A 127 10.16 2.92 -13.63
N TRP A 128 10.84 2.48 -14.69
CA TRP A 128 10.66 3.08 -16.01
C TRP A 128 11.01 2.10 -17.13
N ALA A 129 10.41 2.34 -18.29
CA ALA A 129 10.56 1.49 -19.46
C ALA A 129 10.66 2.31 -20.74
N ALA A 130 11.37 1.75 -21.72
CA ALA A 130 11.50 2.30 -23.07
C ALA A 130 11.06 1.26 -24.09
N MET A 131 10.23 1.68 -25.05
CA MET A 131 9.84 0.86 -26.20
C MET A 131 11.05 0.55 -27.11
N PRO A 132 10.97 -0.46 -28.00
CA PRO A 132 12.08 -0.81 -28.88
C PRO A 132 12.60 0.37 -29.72
N GLY A 133 11.70 1.25 -30.21
CA GLY A 133 12.09 2.45 -30.96
C GLY A 133 12.82 3.53 -30.15
N ARG A 134 12.79 3.44 -28.81
CA ARG A 134 13.53 4.32 -27.89
C ARG A 134 14.74 3.60 -27.26
N SER A 135 15.10 2.42 -27.77
CA SER A 135 16.12 1.54 -27.20
C SER A 135 17.16 1.14 -28.24
N ALA A 136 18.43 1.19 -27.86
CA ALA A 136 19.54 0.72 -28.69
C ALA A 136 19.70 -0.81 -28.66
N ALA A 137 18.97 -1.52 -27.80
CA ALA A 137 19.12 -2.96 -27.56
C ALA A 137 18.33 -3.85 -28.55
N GLY A 138 17.58 -3.26 -29.50
CA GLY A 138 16.72 -4.01 -30.41
C GLY A 138 15.47 -4.61 -29.76
N GLY A 139 15.14 -4.18 -28.54
CA GLY A 139 13.95 -4.57 -27.76
C GLY A 139 13.70 -3.56 -26.63
N SER A 140 12.63 -3.75 -25.87
CA SER A 140 12.29 -2.84 -24.76
C SER A 140 13.33 -2.86 -23.63
N LEU A 141 13.48 -1.75 -22.93
CA LEU A 141 14.25 -1.65 -21.68
C LEU A 141 13.29 -1.48 -20.51
N LEU A 142 13.65 -2.04 -19.35
CA LEU A 142 12.92 -1.90 -18.10
C LEU A 142 13.91 -1.77 -16.94
N ALA A 143 13.67 -0.81 -16.05
CA ALA A 143 14.37 -0.65 -14.79
C ALA A 143 13.38 -0.60 -13.63
N ASN A 144 13.78 -1.14 -12.49
CA ASN A 144 13.03 -1.09 -11.24
C ASN A 144 13.98 -1.02 -10.06
N ASP A 145 13.61 -0.22 -9.07
CA ASP A 145 14.38 0.03 -7.85
C ASP A 145 13.40 0.29 -6.69
N PRO A 146 12.92 -0.76 -5.99
CA PRO A 146 12.02 -0.63 -4.86
C PRO A 146 12.74 -0.13 -3.59
N HIS A 147 12.15 0.85 -2.89
CA HIS A 147 12.71 1.46 -1.67
C HIS A 147 11.89 1.09 -0.44
N LEU A 148 12.37 0.09 0.29
CA LEU A 148 11.78 -0.34 1.56
C LEU A 148 12.80 -0.18 2.69
N GLY A 149 12.31 -0.23 3.93
CA GLY A 149 13.17 -0.16 5.11
C GLY A 149 14.26 -1.24 5.10
N LEU A 150 15.46 -0.87 5.55
CA LEU A 150 16.54 -1.83 5.75
C LEU A 150 16.29 -2.64 7.03
N THR A 151 16.07 -3.94 6.87
CA THR A 151 15.74 -4.85 7.98
C THR A 151 16.67 -6.05 8.01
N ALA A 152 16.73 -6.71 9.18
CA ALA A 152 17.32 -8.03 9.35
C ALA A 152 16.24 -8.97 9.90
N PRO A 153 15.80 -10.00 9.14
CA PRO A 153 16.23 -10.34 7.78
C PRO A 153 15.81 -9.30 6.73
N THR A 154 16.53 -9.24 5.61
CA THR A 154 16.21 -8.36 4.48
C THR A 154 14.87 -8.75 3.85
N ILE A 155 14.11 -7.77 3.38
CA ILE A 155 12.82 -7.98 2.72
C ILE A 155 13.01 -8.68 1.37
N TRP A 156 13.98 -8.22 0.56
CA TRP A 156 14.20 -8.75 -0.78
C TRP A 156 15.17 -9.93 -0.77
N TYR A 157 14.73 -11.04 -1.35
CA TYR A 157 15.53 -12.23 -1.63
C TYR A 157 15.57 -12.47 -3.14
N LEU A 158 16.77 -12.61 -3.71
CA LEU A 158 16.91 -12.90 -5.14
C LEU A 158 16.76 -14.40 -5.39
N ALA A 159 15.85 -14.77 -6.29
CA ALA A 159 15.58 -16.15 -6.64
C ALA A 159 15.46 -16.33 -8.16
N ARG A 160 15.78 -17.55 -8.61
CA ARG A 160 15.41 -18.05 -9.93
C ARG A 160 14.57 -19.31 -9.75
N LEU A 161 13.42 -19.35 -10.42
CA LEU A 161 12.51 -20.50 -10.48
C LEU A 161 12.53 -21.05 -11.91
N GLU A 162 12.59 -22.37 -12.06
CA GLU A 162 12.39 -23.04 -13.35
C GLU A 162 11.00 -23.65 -13.34
N LEU A 163 10.06 -23.00 -14.02
CA LEU A 163 8.66 -23.41 -14.10
C LEU A 163 8.43 -24.19 -15.39
N GLN A 164 7.29 -24.89 -15.50
CA GLN A 164 6.89 -25.53 -16.75
C GLN A 164 6.70 -24.49 -17.89
N SER A 165 6.38 -23.25 -17.54
CA SER A 165 6.28 -22.11 -18.46
C SER A 165 7.64 -21.49 -18.83
N GLY A 166 8.73 -21.94 -18.21
CA GLY A 166 10.10 -21.44 -18.40
C GLY A 166 10.70 -20.80 -17.15
N GLY A 167 11.95 -20.35 -17.28
CA GLY A 167 12.71 -19.71 -16.21
C GLY A 167 12.21 -18.30 -15.86
N VAL A 168 12.11 -18.03 -14.57
CA VAL A 168 11.77 -16.72 -13.99
C VAL A 168 12.83 -16.32 -12.97
N ILE A 169 13.33 -15.10 -13.03
CA ILE A 169 14.38 -14.59 -12.13
C ILE A 169 14.06 -13.18 -11.65
N GLY A 170 14.32 -12.90 -10.37
CA GLY A 170 14.14 -11.56 -9.81
C GLY A 170 14.09 -11.53 -8.29
N GLY A 171 13.50 -10.47 -7.75
CA GLY A 171 13.26 -10.27 -6.34
C GLY A 171 11.96 -10.93 -5.88
N THR A 172 12.06 -11.71 -4.81
CA THR A 172 10.93 -12.24 -4.04
C THR A 172 11.04 -11.77 -2.59
N ILE A 173 10.01 -12.06 -1.79
CA ILE A 173 10.00 -11.84 -0.35
C ILE A 173 10.00 -13.22 0.32
N PRO A 174 10.86 -13.50 1.31
CA PRO A 174 10.80 -14.75 2.08
C PRO A 174 9.38 -15.02 2.58
N GLY A 175 8.86 -16.22 2.31
CA GLY A 175 7.47 -16.59 2.58
C GLY A 175 6.48 -16.37 1.44
N VAL A 176 6.86 -15.67 0.37
CA VAL A 176 6.02 -15.43 -0.82
C VAL A 176 6.46 -16.34 -1.99
N PRO A 177 5.59 -17.23 -2.51
CA PRO A 177 5.91 -18.13 -3.63
C PRO A 177 5.86 -17.46 -5.02
N ALA A 178 6.31 -16.21 -5.12
CA ALA A 178 6.30 -15.45 -6.38
C ALA A 178 7.48 -14.49 -6.48
N VAL A 179 7.99 -14.32 -7.70
CA VAL A 179 8.92 -13.25 -8.06
C VAL A 179 8.11 -11.99 -8.33
N LEU A 180 8.16 -11.03 -7.41
CA LEU A 180 7.32 -9.83 -7.43
C LEU A 180 7.85 -8.78 -8.42
N VAL A 181 9.17 -8.72 -8.58
CA VAL A 181 9.85 -7.83 -9.54
C VAL A 181 10.92 -8.64 -10.25
N GLY A 182 10.98 -8.61 -11.58
CA GLY A 182 11.89 -9.49 -12.30
C GLY A 182 11.55 -9.67 -13.76
N ARG A 183 11.94 -10.82 -14.30
CA ARG A 183 11.66 -11.19 -15.69
C ARG A 183 11.62 -12.68 -15.93
N SER A 184 10.93 -13.05 -17.00
CA SER A 184 11.10 -14.31 -17.71
C SER A 184 11.99 -14.10 -18.95
N GLU A 185 12.02 -15.07 -19.85
CA GLU A 185 12.61 -14.91 -21.17
C GLU A 185 11.85 -13.88 -22.04
N LYS A 186 10.51 -13.80 -21.88
CA LYS A 186 9.63 -13.05 -22.80
C LYS A 186 9.15 -11.72 -22.24
N LEU A 187 9.11 -11.57 -20.93
CA LEU A 187 8.47 -10.45 -20.25
C LEU A 187 9.30 -10.00 -19.04
N GLY A 188 9.50 -8.70 -18.89
CA GLY A 188 9.94 -8.07 -17.65
C GLY A 188 8.78 -7.37 -16.94
N TRP A 189 8.79 -7.39 -15.60
CA TRP A 189 7.82 -6.67 -14.78
C TRP A 189 8.48 -6.03 -13.55
N ALA A 190 7.89 -4.91 -13.14
CA ALA A 190 8.37 -4.04 -12.10
C ALA A 190 7.18 -3.47 -11.32
N LEU A 191 7.42 -3.15 -10.05
CA LEU A 191 6.40 -2.59 -9.17
C LEU A 191 6.86 -1.26 -8.58
N THR A 192 5.91 -0.34 -8.48
CA THR A 192 6.01 0.88 -7.68
C THR A 192 4.73 1.05 -6.86
N THR A 193 4.79 1.64 -5.66
CA THR A 193 3.59 1.94 -4.86
C THR A 193 2.67 2.91 -5.62
N ALA A 194 1.37 2.59 -5.68
CA ALA A 194 0.39 3.39 -6.41
C ALA A 194 -0.15 4.60 -5.63
N TYR A 195 0.02 4.60 -4.30
CA TYR A 195 -0.60 5.56 -3.39
C TYR A 195 -2.12 5.66 -3.55
N LEU A 196 -2.77 4.60 -4.02
CA LEU A 196 -4.22 4.56 -4.15
C LEU A 196 -4.86 4.80 -2.78
N ASP A 197 -5.80 5.73 -2.73
CA ASP A 197 -6.62 5.94 -1.55
C ASP A 197 -7.67 4.82 -1.45
N ASP A 198 -7.30 3.76 -0.73
CA ASP A 198 -8.09 2.55 -0.54
C ASP A 198 -8.52 2.29 0.92
N GLN A 199 -8.42 3.32 1.79
CA GLN A 199 -8.68 3.23 3.22
C GLN A 199 -9.40 4.47 3.77
N ASP A 200 -10.51 4.29 4.48
CA ASP A 200 -11.28 5.36 5.14
C ASP A 200 -11.36 5.11 6.66
N VAL A 201 -11.32 6.18 7.46
CA VAL A 201 -11.67 6.14 8.90
C VAL A 201 -13.10 6.59 9.11
N LEU A 202 -13.91 5.75 9.74
CA LEU A 202 -15.31 6.04 10.04
C LEU A 202 -15.52 6.16 11.55
N ILE A 203 -16.20 7.22 11.98
CA ILE A 203 -16.50 7.48 13.39
C ILE A 203 -17.89 6.93 13.71
N GLU A 204 -17.94 5.82 14.43
CA GLU A 204 -19.16 5.13 14.82
C GLU A 204 -19.68 5.69 16.15
N GLU A 205 -20.92 6.17 16.15
CA GLU A 205 -21.62 6.58 17.38
C GLU A 205 -22.07 5.35 18.16
N LEU A 206 -21.75 5.28 19.45
CA LEU A 206 -22.19 4.20 20.33
C LEU A 206 -23.61 4.47 20.85
N ASN A 207 -24.41 3.41 20.97
CA ASN A 207 -25.69 3.52 21.65
C ASN A 207 -25.47 3.85 23.14
N PRO A 208 -25.99 4.99 23.66
CA PRO A 208 -25.79 5.39 25.05
C PRO A 208 -26.43 4.41 26.06
N GLU A 209 -27.44 3.64 25.64
CA GLU A 209 -28.10 2.63 26.46
C GLU A 209 -27.40 1.26 26.39
N ASN A 210 -26.62 1.01 25.33
CA ASN A 210 -25.94 -0.26 25.10
C ASN A 210 -24.69 -0.09 24.22
N GLN A 211 -23.51 0.03 24.83
CA GLN A 211 -22.24 0.26 24.11
C GLN A 211 -21.78 -0.90 23.20
N GLU A 212 -22.49 -2.03 23.18
CA GLU A 212 -22.30 -3.11 22.20
C GLU A 212 -23.03 -2.85 20.87
N GLU A 213 -23.72 -1.71 20.76
CA GLU A 213 -24.40 -1.25 19.55
C GLU A 213 -23.83 0.08 19.05
N TYR A 214 -23.93 0.29 17.74
CA TYR A 214 -23.52 1.50 17.06
C TYR A 214 -24.59 2.00 16.10
N ARG A 215 -24.54 3.30 15.78
CA ARG A 215 -25.52 3.94 14.91
C ARG A 215 -25.29 3.58 13.46
N THR A 216 -26.34 3.12 12.79
CA THR A 216 -26.39 2.94 11.34
C THR A 216 -27.43 3.91 10.74
N PRO A 217 -27.49 4.05 9.39
CA PRO A 217 -28.55 4.81 8.75
C PRO A 217 -29.97 4.34 9.13
N ASP A 218 -30.12 3.04 9.42
CA ASP A 218 -31.42 2.39 9.68
C ASP A 218 -31.72 2.21 11.18
N GLY A 219 -30.85 2.67 12.08
CA GLY A 219 -30.99 2.54 13.53
C GLY A 219 -29.79 1.91 14.21
N TRP A 220 -29.94 1.44 15.46
CA TRP A 220 -28.86 0.80 16.21
C TRP A 220 -28.61 -0.64 15.73
N ALA A 221 -27.35 -0.99 15.48
CA ALA A 221 -26.93 -2.34 15.13
C ALA A 221 -25.85 -2.83 16.09
N LYS A 222 -25.81 -4.13 16.35
CA LYS A 222 -24.78 -4.73 17.20
C LYS A 222 -23.44 -4.82 16.47
N PHE A 223 -22.34 -4.60 17.19
CA PHE A 223 -21.03 -5.00 16.69
C PHE A 223 -20.97 -6.51 16.51
N GLU A 224 -20.26 -6.96 15.47
CA GLU A 224 -19.71 -8.32 15.47
C GLU A 224 -18.53 -8.33 16.45
N SER A 225 -18.50 -9.28 17.38
CA SER A 225 -17.49 -9.34 18.43
C SER A 225 -16.86 -10.73 18.53
N ARG A 226 -15.54 -10.77 18.70
CA ARG A 226 -14.77 -12.01 18.88
C ARG A 226 -13.71 -11.84 19.96
N GLN A 227 -13.69 -12.75 20.93
CA GLN A 227 -12.62 -12.85 21.91
C GLN A 227 -11.39 -13.51 21.28
N SER A 228 -10.21 -12.94 21.51
CA SER A 228 -8.92 -13.48 21.08
C SER A 228 -7.95 -13.49 22.25
N ILE A 229 -7.26 -14.60 22.48
CA ILE A 229 -6.32 -14.74 23.59
C ILE A 229 -4.91 -14.70 23.02
N ILE A 230 -4.11 -13.75 23.51
CA ILE A 230 -2.68 -13.64 23.23
C ILE A 230 -1.92 -14.24 24.41
N THR A 231 -1.19 -15.32 24.16
CA THR A 231 -0.28 -15.90 25.15
C THR A 231 1.02 -15.09 25.18
N VAL A 232 1.40 -14.61 26.36
CA VAL A 232 2.61 -13.79 26.56
C VAL A 232 3.64 -14.63 27.30
N LYS A 233 4.86 -14.70 26.76
CA LYS A 233 5.94 -15.45 27.41
C LYS A 233 6.21 -14.87 28.81
N ASP A 234 6.28 -15.75 29.80
CA ASP A 234 6.57 -15.42 31.20
C ASP A 234 5.55 -14.45 31.85
N ALA A 235 4.37 -14.28 31.26
CA ALA A 235 3.29 -13.43 31.77
C ALA A 235 1.90 -14.05 31.58
N ALA A 236 0.89 -13.46 32.23
CA ALA A 236 -0.49 -13.89 32.05
C ALA A 236 -0.97 -13.65 30.61
N PRO A 237 -1.81 -14.53 30.03
CA PRO A 237 -2.38 -14.29 28.72
C PRO A 237 -3.28 -13.05 28.73
N VAL A 238 -3.28 -12.32 27.62
CA VAL A 238 -4.11 -11.13 27.41
C VAL A 238 -5.29 -11.50 26.53
N THR A 239 -6.51 -11.30 27.02
CA THR A 239 -7.72 -11.48 26.22
C THR A 239 -8.12 -10.14 25.60
N LEU A 240 -8.23 -10.10 24.28
CA LEU A 240 -8.69 -8.97 23.50
C LEU A 240 -10.12 -9.22 23.01
N THR A 241 -10.98 -8.21 23.15
CA THR A 241 -12.27 -8.16 22.47
C THR A 241 -12.08 -7.45 21.13
N LEU A 242 -12.07 -8.21 20.04
CA LEU A 242 -12.09 -7.66 18.69
C LEU A 242 -13.53 -7.33 18.30
N ARG A 243 -13.75 -6.16 17.69
CA ARG A 243 -15.08 -5.69 17.26
C ARG A 243 -15.05 -5.23 15.82
N TRP A 244 -16.16 -5.43 15.11
CA TRP A 244 -16.38 -4.95 13.76
C TRP A 244 -17.75 -4.27 13.66
N SER A 245 -17.78 -3.10 13.03
CA SER A 245 -19.00 -2.50 12.49
C SER A 245 -19.18 -2.94 11.02
N ARG A 246 -20.25 -2.49 10.36
CA ARG A 246 -20.43 -2.64 8.91
C ARG A 246 -19.30 -1.99 8.10
N ASN A 247 -18.60 -1.01 8.68
CA ASN A 247 -17.53 -0.26 8.02
C ASN A 247 -16.15 -0.86 8.30
N GLY A 248 -16.03 -1.90 9.13
CA GLY A 248 -14.77 -2.61 9.36
C GLY A 248 -14.38 -2.78 10.83
N PRO A 249 -13.15 -3.25 11.11
CA PRO A 249 -12.67 -3.44 12.47
C PRO A 249 -12.58 -2.12 13.23
N ILE A 250 -12.91 -2.17 14.52
CA ILE A 250 -12.75 -1.05 15.44
C ILE A 250 -11.30 -1.00 15.93
N LEU A 251 -10.64 0.14 15.72
CA LEU A 251 -9.28 0.36 16.21
C LEU A 251 -9.29 1.03 17.59
N PRO A 252 -8.33 0.67 18.48
CA PRO A 252 -8.12 1.40 19.72
C PRO A 252 -7.78 2.87 19.45
N GLY A 253 -8.32 3.79 20.26
CA GLY A 253 -8.02 5.22 20.15
C GLY A 253 -6.54 5.57 20.36
N THR A 254 -5.77 4.69 21.00
CA THR A 254 -4.31 4.83 21.19
C THR A 254 -3.52 4.58 19.91
N HIS A 255 -4.13 4.01 18.87
CA HIS A 255 -3.47 3.80 17.58
C HIS A 255 -3.69 5.01 16.70
N TYR A 256 -2.65 5.42 15.98
CA TYR A 256 -2.70 6.49 14.98
C TYR A 256 -3.30 7.81 15.49
N GLU A 257 -3.25 8.08 16.79
CA GLU A 257 -3.88 9.25 17.42
C GLU A 257 -5.39 9.36 17.20
N LEU A 258 -6.08 8.24 16.96
CA LEU A 258 -7.52 8.21 16.69
C LEU A 258 -8.34 8.83 17.84
N ALA A 259 -7.88 8.70 19.08
CA ALA A 259 -8.53 9.33 20.24
C ALA A 259 -8.57 10.86 20.15
N SER A 260 -7.62 11.48 19.44
CA SER A 260 -7.58 12.94 19.27
C SER A 260 -8.65 13.47 18.29
N ILE A 261 -9.21 12.58 17.46
CA ILE A 261 -10.25 12.91 16.47
C ILE A 261 -11.58 12.20 16.73
N THR A 262 -11.65 11.35 17.75
CA THR A 262 -12.87 10.59 18.10
C THR A 262 -13.56 11.25 19.31
N PRO A 263 -14.79 11.77 19.17
CA PRO A 263 -15.51 12.37 20.28
C PRO A 263 -15.95 11.34 21.33
N PRO A 264 -16.26 11.77 22.57
CA PRO A 264 -16.85 10.88 23.58
C PRO A 264 -18.11 10.18 23.07
N GLY A 265 -18.30 8.92 23.49
CA GLY A 265 -19.42 8.11 23.01
C GLY A 265 -19.28 7.59 21.58
N HIS A 266 -18.09 7.69 20.98
CA HIS A 266 -17.81 7.17 19.64
C HIS A 266 -16.57 6.25 19.63
N VAL A 267 -16.43 5.48 18.56
CA VAL A 267 -15.25 4.64 18.26
C VAL A 267 -14.87 4.77 16.78
N ALA A 268 -13.59 4.52 16.45
CA ALA A 268 -13.11 4.57 15.08
C ALA A 268 -13.09 3.18 14.43
N ALA A 269 -13.78 3.04 13.30
CA ALA A 269 -13.72 1.89 12.40
C ALA A 269 -12.84 2.21 11.18
N VAL A 270 -12.26 1.18 10.57
CA VAL A 270 -11.45 1.34 9.35
C VAL A 270 -12.00 0.48 8.22
N SER A 271 -12.42 1.13 7.13
CA SER A 271 -12.67 0.47 5.85
C SER A 271 -11.36 0.38 5.09
N TRP A 272 -11.02 -0.80 4.59
CA TRP A 272 -9.78 -0.98 3.81
C TRP A 272 -9.89 -2.18 2.87
N THR A 273 -9.53 -2.00 1.60
CA THR A 273 -9.60 -3.07 0.58
C THR A 273 -8.72 -4.27 0.93
N ALA A 274 -7.60 -4.06 1.63
CA ALA A 274 -6.73 -5.14 2.09
C ALA A 274 -7.38 -6.04 3.17
N LEU A 275 -8.53 -5.65 3.74
CA LEU A 275 -9.30 -6.51 4.66
C LEU A 275 -10.23 -7.49 3.94
N SER A 276 -10.30 -7.45 2.60
CA SER A 276 -11.08 -8.41 1.82
C SER A 276 -10.68 -9.86 2.15
N GLY A 277 -11.68 -10.67 2.50
CA GLY A 277 -11.54 -12.10 2.73
C GLY A 277 -11.40 -12.92 1.44
N ALA A 278 -11.61 -12.31 0.27
CA ALA A 278 -11.50 -12.93 -1.05
C ALA A 278 -10.28 -12.39 -1.83
N ASP A 279 -9.14 -12.26 -1.16
CA ASP A 279 -7.93 -11.70 -1.76
C ASP A 279 -7.26 -12.66 -2.75
N THR A 280 -7.27 -12.30 -4.03
CA THR A 280 -6.66 -13.08 -5.12
C THR A 280 -5.28 -12.58 -5.56
N SER A 281 -4.65 -11.66 -4.82
CA SER A 281 -3.37 -11.03 -5.19
C SER A 281 -2.24 -12.04 -5.38
N MET A 282 -2.15 -13.06 -4.51
CA MET A 282 -1.18 -14.15 -4.66
C MET A 282 -1.38 -14.90 -5.98
N THR A 283 -2.63 -15.15 -6.37
CA THR A 283 -2.95 -15.79 -7.66
C THR A 283 -2.55 -14.90 -8.83
N GLY A 284 -2.79 -13.59 -8.76
CA GLY A 284 -2.34 -12.61 -9.74
C GLY A 284 -0.83 -12.63 -9.93
N ALA A 285 -0.06 -12.58 -8.83
CA ALA A 285 1.39 -12.65 -8.85
C ALA A 285 1.93 -13.96 -9.46
N MET A 286 1.31 -15.11 -9.14
CA MET A 286 1.69 -16.39 -9.74
C MET A 286 1.36 -16.47 -11.24
N ARG A 287 0.23 -15.89 -11.68
CA ARG A 287 -0.11 -15.81 -13.12
C ARG A 287 0.80 -14.87 -13.88
N LEU A 288 1.23 -13.77 -13.26
CA LEU A 288 2.17 -12.83 -13.86
C LEU A 288 3.50 -13.51 -14.23
N MET A 289 4.01 -14.41 -13.37
CA MET A 289 5.22 -15.20 -13.67
C MET A 289 5.08 -16.12 -14.90
N GLN A 290 3.85 -16.44 -15.30
CA GLN A 290 3.55 -17.30 -16.46
C GLN A 290 3.21 -16.49 -17.72
N ALA A 291 3.01 -15.17 -17.60
CA ALA A 291 2.66 -14.31 -18.72
C ALA A 291 3.83 -14.19 -19.71
N GLY A 292 3.51 -14.31 -21.00
CA GLY A 292 4.46 -14.18 -22.11
C GLY A 292 4.36 -12.86 -22.85
N THR A 293 3.32 -12.05 -22.60
CA THR A 293 3.07 -10.78 -23.27
C THR A 293 2.60 -9.71 -22.30
N VAL A 294 2.73 -8.43 -22.69
CA VAL A 294 2.15 -7.31 -21.94
C VAL A 294 0.65 -7.51 -21.69
N ALA A 295 -0.12 -7.96 -22.68
CA ALA A 295 -1.57 -8.14 -22.54
C ALA A 295 -1.93 -9.21 -21.49
N GLU A 296 -1.25 -10.36 -21.51
CA GLU A 296 -1.45 -11.41 -20.50
C GLU A 296 -1.05 -10.95 -19.10
N ALA A 297 0.00 -10.13 -18.99
CA ALA A 297 0.44 -9.56 -17.72
C ALA A 297 -0.61 -8.59 -17.13
N LEU A 298 -1.22 -7.76 -17.97
CA LEU A 298 -2.28 -6.85 -17.55
C LEU A 298 -3.55 -7.61 -17.10
N GLU A 299 -3.89 -8.73 -17.76
CA GLU A 299 -5.00 -9.58 -17.32
C GLU A 299 -4.68 -10.32 -16.00
N ALA A 300 -3.43 -10.74 -15.77
CA ALA A 300 -3.01 -11.27 -14.47
C ALA A 300 -3.18 -10.23 -13.35
N GLY A 301 -2.87 -8.96 -13.64
CA GLY A 301 -3.03 -7.83 -12.72
C GLY A 301 -4.48 -7.60 -12.24
N ARG A 302 -5.49 -8.04 -13.00
CA ARG A 302 -6.91 -7.94 -12.63
C ARG A 302 -7.26 -8.73 -11.35
N LEU A 303 -6.47 -9.74 -11.02
CA LEU A 303 -6.64 -10.54 -9.80
C LEU A 303 -6.04 -9.88 -8.55
N HIS A 304 -5.29 -8.80 -8.72
CA HIS A 304 -4.62 -8.12 -7.62
C HIS A 304 -5.62 -7.27 -6.83
N VAL A 305 -5.69 -7.49 -5.52
CA VAL A 305 -6.61 -6.82 -4.61
C VAL A 305 -5.89 -5.72 -3.84
N ALA A 306 -4.82 -6.05 -3.12
CA ALA A 306 -4.08 -5.12 -2.27
C ALA A 306 -2.65 -5.63 -1.96
N PRO A 307 -1.72 -4.75 -1.56
CA PRO A 307 -1.83 -3.28 -1.66
C PRO A 307 -1.82 -2.84 -3.13
N ALA A 308 -2.41 -1.70 -3.44
CA ALA A 308 -2.38 -1.18 -4.79
C ALA A 308 -0.94 -0.87 -5.25
N GLN A 309 -0.60 -1.26 -6.48
CA GLN A 309 0.71 -1.08 -7.08
C GLN A 309 0.57 -0.58 -8.52
N ASN A 310 1.53 0.20 -8.97
CA ASN A 310 1.79 0.43 -10.38
C ASN A 310 2.61 -0.75 -10.93
N LEU A 311 1.99 -1.56 -11.79
CA LEU A 311 2.63 -2.64 -12.51
C LEU A 311 3.19 -2.11 -13.83
N MET A 312 4.50 -2.02 -13.93
CA MET A 312 5.20 -1.71 -15.18
C MET A 312 5.67 -2.99 -15.84
N VAL A 313 5.34 -3.17 -17.12
CA VAL A 313 5.67 -4.38 -17.89
C VAL A 313 6.30 -4.01 -19.22
N ALA A 314 7.22 -4.86 -19.68
CA ALA A 314 7.89 -4.71 -20.96
C ALA A 314 8.10 -6.08 -21.61
N ASP A 315 7.67 -6.23 -22.86
CA ASP A 315 7.99 -7.36 -23.73
C ASP A 315 8.79 -6.89 -24.96
N LEU A 316 9.04 -7.79 -25.90
CA LEU A 316 9.80 -7.47 -27.13
C LEU A 316 9.12 -6.42 -28.02
N ASN A 317 7.81 -6.24 -27.91
CA ASN A 317 7.01 -5.40 -28.81
C ASN A 317 6.61 -4.06 -28.18
N GLY A 318 6.56 -3.99 -26.85
CA GLY A 318 6.04 -2.81 -26.19
C GLY A 318 6.17 -2.79 -24.67
N ILE A 319 5.59 -1.73 -24.11
CA ILE A 319 5.60 -1.44 -22.68
C ILE A 319 4.20 -1.03 -22.22
N ALA A 320 3.90 -1.31 -20.96
CA ALA A 320 2.71 -0.77 -20.31
C ALA A 320 2.96 -0.44 -18.84
N LEU A 321 2.14 0.46 -18.31
CA LEU A 321 2.01 0.78 -16.90
C LEU A 321 0.54 0.71 -16.55
N GLN A 322 0.17 -0.09 -15.56
CA GLN A 322 -1.20 -0.17 -15.07
C GLN A 322 -1.24 -0.20 -13.55
N VAL A 323 -2.13 0.59 -12.96
CA VAL A 323 -2.46 0.44 -11.54
C VAL A 323 -3.22 -0.88 -11.36
N VAL A 324 -2.70 -1.73 -10.48
CA VAL A 324 -3.32 -2.98 -10.04
C VAL A 324 -3.70 -2.84 -8.57
N GLY A 325 -4.79 -3.47 -8.16
CA GLY A 325 -5.42 -3.25 -6.85
C GLY A 325 -6.87 -2.81 -6.99
N GLN A 326 -7.65 -3.04 -5.95
CA GLN A 326 -9.07 -2.67 -5.90
C GLN A 326 -9.21 -1.20 -5.50
N MET A 327 -9.84 -0.42 -6.38
CA MET A 327 -10.19 0.97 -6.10
C MET A 327 -11.59 1.01 -5.50
N PRO A 328 -11.78 1.55 -4.27
CA PRO A 328 -13.09 1.56 -3.64
C PRO A 328 -14.06 2.46 -4.41
N ALA A 329 -15.30 2.02 -4.54
CA ALA A 329 -16.37 2.86 -5.07
C ALA A 329 -16.95 3.70 -3.93
N ARG A 330 -16.75 5.02 -3.95
CA ARG A 330 -17.32 5.96 -2.96
C ARG A 330 -18.51 6.72 -3.56
N ASP A 331 -19.44 7.19 -2.73
CA ASP A 331 -20.49 8.11 -3.18
C ASP A 331 -19.86 9.46 -3.57
N ALA A 332 -20.26 10.05 -4.70
CA ALA A 332 -19.84 11.40 -5.09
C ALA A 332 -20.18 12.48 -4.04
N ALA A 333 -21.17 12.23 -3.19
CA ALA A 333 -21.56 13.09 -2.07
C ALA A 333 -20.77 12.81 -0.78
N HIS A 334 -19.70 12.00 -0.80
CA HIS A 334 -18.88 11.73 0.38
C HIS A 334 -18.39 13.05 1.02
N PRO A 335 -18.69 13.32 2.30
CA PRO A 335 -18.51 14.65 2.89
C PRO A 335 -17.08 15.19 2.83
N SER A 336 -16.09 14.30 2.98
CA SER A 336 -14.67 14.65 2.95
C SER A 336 -13.94 14.21 1.67
N GLN A 337 -14.64 13.58 0.73
CA GLN A 337 -14.02 12.93 -0.44
C GLN A 337 -12.91 11.89 -0.10
N GLY A 338 -12.92 11.28 1.10
CA GLY A 338 -11.86 10.35 1.55
C GLY A 338 -10.62 11.04 2.12
N ARG A 339 -10.69 12.34 2.45
CA ARG A 339 -9.53 13.11 2.95
C ARG A 339 -9.49 13.25 4.45
N MET A 340 -10.62 12.98 5.11
CA MET A 340 -10.79 13.11 6.55
C MET A 340 -11.84 12.10 7.01
N PRO A 341 -11.79 11.68 8.29
CA PRO A 341 -12.80 10.79 8.83
C PRO A 341 -14.21 11.40 8.72
N VAL A 342 -15.22 10.55 8.68
CA VAL A 342 -16.63 10.97 8.65
C VAL A 342 -17.47 10.10 9.58
N LEU A 343 -18.70 10.53 9.90
CA LEU A 343 -19.61 9.72 10.71
C LEU A 343 -19.98 8.43 9.95
N GLY A 344 -19.84 7.28 10.61
CA GLY A 344 -20.13 5.97 10.03
C GLY A 344 -21.61 5.76 9.69
N ALA A 345 -22.51 6.52 10.33
CA ALA A 345 -23.95 6.50 10.06
C ALA A 345 -24.38 7.36 8.86
N ASP A 346 -23.49 8.15 8.26
CA ASP A 346 -23.80 8.92 7.05
C ASP A 346 -24.02 7.94 5.86
N PRO A 347 -25.15 8.01 5.14
CA PRO A 347 -25.41 7.14 3.99
C PRO A 347 -24.45 7.34 2.80
N ALA A 348 -23.75 8.47 2.74
CA ALA A 348 -22.70 8.76 1.75
C ALA A 348 -21.31 8.28 2.19
N ALA A 349 -21.13 7.83 3.44
CA ALA A 349 -19.86 7.33 3.96
C ALA A 349 -19.60 5.86 3.63
N GLY A 350 -18.32 5.52 3.53
CA GLY A 350 -17.82 4.16 3.33
C GLY A 350 -17.93 3.64 1.90
N PHE A 351 -17.42 2.42 1.69
CA PHE A 351 -17.29 1.83 0.35
C PHE A 351 -18.61 1.18 -0.12
N ARG A 352 -18.97 1.43 -1.39
CA ARG A 352 -20.09 0.81 -2.12
C ARG A 352 -19.60 -0.30 -3.04
N GLY A 353 -18.70 -1.13 -2.54
CA GLY A 353 -17.94 -2.10 -3.32
C GLY A 353 -16.70 -1.48 -3.95
N VAL A 354 -16.33 -1.96 -5.12
CA VAL A 354 -15.10 -1.57 -5.84
C VAL A 354 -15.42 -1.17 -7.27
N LEU A 355 -14.67 -0.22 -7.81
CA LEU A 355 -14.77 0.18 -9.20
C LEU A 355 -14.25 -0.94 -10.13
N PRO A 356 -14.74 -1.04 -11.38
CA PRO A 356 -14.21 -1.98 -12.35
C PRO A 356 -12.71 -1.78 -12.58
N TYR A 357 -11.97 -2.87 -12.83
CA TYR A 357 -10.51 -2.83 -13.04
C TYR A 357 -10.10 -1.90 -14.19
N GLU A 358 -10.97 -1.75 -15.19
CA GLU A 358 -10.76 -0.88 -16.36
C GLU A 358 -10.74 0.61 -16.01
N VAL A 359 -11.26 0.98 -14.84
CA VAL A 359 -11.17 2.34 -14.32
C VAL A 359 -9.74 2.64 -13.88
N ASN A 360 -8.97 1.67 -13.39
CA ASN A 360 -7.59 1.90 -12.95
C ASN A 360 -6.74 2.55 -14.06
N PRO A 361 -5.89 3.55 -13.74
CA PRO A 361 -5.00 4.17 -14.72
C PRO A 361 -4.19 3.14 -15.50
N ARG A 362 -4.18 3.29 -16.82
CA ARG A 362 -3.49 2.40 -17.75
C ARG A 362 -2.89 3.17 -18.90
N PHE A 363 -1.62 2.88 -19.19
CA PHE A 363 -0.86 3.46 -20.29
C PHE A 363 -0.18 2.32 -21.04
N VAL A 364 -0.44 2.21 -22.34
CA VAL A 364 0.12 1.15 -23.20
C VAL A 364 0.75 1.82 -24.41
N ASN A 365 2.02 1.53 -24.67
CA ASN A 365 2.76 2.02 -25.85
C ASN A 365 2.53 3.52 -26.13
N PRO A 366 2.88 4.41 -25.19
CA PRO A 366 2.65 5.84 -25.38
C PRO A 366 3.44 6.35 -26.59
N THR A 367 2.95 7.42 -27.23
CA THR A 367 3.61 8.02 -28.40
C THR A 367 5.04 8.48 -28.11
N SER A 368 5.35 8.86 -26.88
CA SER A 368 6.72 9.17 -26.45
C SER A 368 7.65 7.96 -26.53
N GLY A 369 7.11 6.73 -26.47
CA GLY A 369 7.87 5.49 -26.36
C GLY A 369 8.53 5.28 -25.00
N LEU A 370 8.18 6.06 -23.98
CA LEU A 370 8.71 5.96 -22.62
C LEU A 370 7.58 5.97 -21.58
N LEU A 371 7.74 5.18 -20.52
CA LEU A 371 6.90 5.23 -19.31
C LEU A 371 7.81 5.33 -18.08
N GLY A 372 7.37 6.07 -17.07
CA GLY A 372 8.09 6.23 -15.81
C GLY A 372 7.14 6.47 -14.65
N ASN A 373 7.50 5.94 -13.49
CA ASN A 373 6.84 6.20 -12.22
C ASN A 373 7.86 6.24 -11.09
N THR A 374 7.80 7.29 -10.29
CA THR A 374 8.53 7.42 -9.02
C THR A 374 7.55 7.63 -7.87
N ASN A 375 6.41 6.94 -7.92
CA ASN A 375 5.24 7.14 -7.05
C ASN A 375 4.51 8.48 -7.20
N ASN A 376 4.80 9.22 -8.26
CA ASN A 376 4.15 10.49 -8.57
C ASN A 376 2.69 10.31 -9.02
N LYS A 377 1.92 11.40 -8.96
CA LYS A 377 0.60 11.53 -9.59
C LYS A 377 0.63 11.15 -11.07
N THR A 378 -0.26 10.25 -11.47
CA THR A 378 -0.32 9.70 -12.85
C THR A 378 -1.51 10.22 -13.67
N VAL A 379 -2.62 10.56 -13.02
CA VAL A 379 -3.84 11.07 -13.65
C VAL A 379 -4.47 12.16 -12.79
N ASP A 380 -5.24 13.05 -13.41
CA ASP A 380 -6.05 14.06 -12.73
C ASP A 380 -7.53 13.77 -13.04
N ARG A 381 -8.21 13.07 -12.12
CA ARG A 381 -9.63 12.71 -12.25
C ARG A 381 -10.42 13.28 -11.08
N PRO A 382 -11.65 13.76 -11.31
CA PRO A 382 -12.49 14.23 -10.23
C PRO A 382 -12.92 13.06 -9.32
N PHE A 383 -13.16 13.37 -8.05
CA PHE A 383 -13.85 12.46 -7.14
C PHE A 383 -15.24 12.07 -7.71
N PRO A 384 -15.69 10.80 -7.58
CA PRO A 384 -15.08 9.71 -6.83
C PRO A 384 -14.07 8.85 -7.63
N GLU A 385 -13.78 9.16 -8.89
CA GLU A 385 -12.84 8.37 -9.73
C GLU A 385 -11.37 8.80 -9.61
N HIS A 386 -11.06 9.71 -8.69
CA HIS A 386 -9.69 10.02 -8.29
C HIS A 386 -8.96 8.76 -7.78
N VAL A 387 -7.64 8.75 -7.95
CA VAL A 387 -6.79 7.67 -7.40
C VAL A 387 -6.37 8.01 -5.98
N SER A 388 -5.92 9.24 -5.76
CA SER A 388 -5.52 9.76 -4.46
C SER A 388 -5.41 11.29 -4.50
N PHE A 389 -5.49 11.92 -3.33
CA PHE A 389 -5.11 13.31 -3.11
C PHE A 389 -3.68 13.47 -2.59
N ASP A 390 -3.03 12.37 -2.18
CA ASP A 390 -1.71 12.33 -1.58
C ASP A 390 -0.82 11.37 -2.38
N TRP A 391 0.30 11.87 -2.90
CA TRP A 391 1.21 11.12 -3.76
C TRP A 391 2.66 11.27 -3.30
N GLY A 392 3.55 10.48 -3.90
CA GLY A 392 4.99 10.66 -3.72
C GLY A 392 5.48 12.00 -4.29
N ASP A 393 6.66 12.42 -3.82
CA ASP A 393 7.31 13.66 -4.20
C ASP A 393 7.38 13.90 -5.72
N THR A 394 7.27 15.16 -6.13
CA THR A 394 7.35 15.52 -7.56
C THR A 394 8.79 15.67 -8.05
N GLN A 395 9.76 15.82 -7.16
CA GLN A 395 11.15 16.13 -7.50
C GLN A 395 11.82 14.95 -8.21
N ARG A 396 11.60 13.71 -7.75
CA ARG A 396 12.15 12.50 -8.39
C ARG A 396 11.64 12.32 -9.81
N ILE A 397 10.34 12.47 -10.05
CA ILE A 397 9.79 12.31 -11.41
C ILE A 397 10.28 13.40 -12.35
N GLN A 398 10.40 14.65 -11.88
CA GLN A 398 10.96 15.74 -12.69
C GLN A 398 12.43 15.49 -13.04
N ARG A 399 13.22 14.95 -12.09
CA ARG A 399 14.60 14.55 -12.37
C ARG A 399 14.67 13.44 -13.40
N TRP A 400 13.84 12.40 -13.25
CA TRP A 400 13.74 11.31 -14.22
C TRP A 400 13.35 11.82 -15.62
N LEU A 401 12.35 12.71 -15.72
CA LEU A 401 11.93 13.32 -16.99
C LEU A 401 13.10 14.01 -17.68
N ALA A 402 13.89 14.82 -16.96
CA ALA A 402 15.06 15.48 -17.52
C ALA A 402 16.12 14.48 -18.03
N LEU A 403 16.37 13.39 -17.29
CA LEU A 403 17.33 12.35 -17.70
C LEU A 403 16.86 11.58 -18.95
N MET A 404 15.56 11.34 -19.07
CA MET A 404 14.98 10.63 -20.20
C MET A 404 14.80 11.50 -21.44
N GLN A 405 14.61 12.81 -21.27
CA GLN A 405 14.53 13.76 -22.38
C GLN A 405 15.91 14.15 -22.94
N ALA A 406 16.98 13.94 -22.17
CA ALA A 406 18.34 14.23 -22.63
C ALA A 406 18.81 13.34 -23.80
N ARG A 407 18.07 12.26 -24.13
CA ARG A 407 18.46 11.28 -25.14
C ARG A 407 17.24 10.85 -25.96
N GLU A 408 17.41 10.77 -27.27
CA GLU A 408 16.39 10.21 -28.17
C GLU A 408 16.33 8.68 -28.03
N VAL A 409 17.47 8.02 -27.83
CA VAL A 409 17.55 6.55 -27.69
C VAL A 409 18.35 6.20 -26.43
N HIS A 410 17.89 5.19 -25.70
CA HIS A 410 18.48 4.72 -24.45
C HIS A 410 19.21 3.38 -24.60
N THR A 411 20.31 3.22 -23.86
CA THR A 411 20.99 1.94 -23.65
C THR A 411 20.72 1.43 -22.23
N ARG A 412 21.08 0.18 -21.96
CA ARG A 412 21.10 -0.37 -20.60
C ARG A 412 21.96 0.50 -19.67
N GLU A 413 23.11 0.96 -20.14
CA GLU A 413 24.03 1.78 -19.36
C GLU A 413 23.39 3.14 -19.01
N SER A 414 22.63 3.74 -19.93
CA SER A 414 21.90 4.99 -19.64
C SER A 414 20.79 4.81 -18.61
N PHE A 415 20.17 3.63 -18.54
CA PHE A 415 19.21 3.30 -17.48
C PHE A 415 19.93 3.12 -16.13
N ILE A 416 21.08 2.45 -16.11
CA ILE A 416 21.90 2.31 -14.90
C ILE A 416 22.36 3.68 -14.40
N GLU A 417 22.82 4.56 -15.30
CA GLU A 417 23.19 5.94 -14.97
C GLU A 417 22.03 6.69 -14.31
N ALA A 418 20.81 6.55 -14.85
CA ALA A 418 19.62 7.16 -14.25
C ALA A 418 19.23 6.56 -12.89
N GLN A 419 19.44 5.25 -12.67
CA GLN A 419 19.24 4.62 -11.35
C GLN A 419 20.23 5.12 -10.30
N LEU A 420 21.47 5.43 -10.72
CA LEU A 420 22.54 5.88 -9.83
C LEU A 420 22.61 7.40 -9.70
N ASP A 421 21.65 8.13 -10.25
CA ASP A 421 21.61 9.59 -10.15
C ASP A 421 21.33 10.05 -8.71
N THR A 422 22.20 10.91 -8.19
CA THR A 422 22.16 11.41 -6.81
C THR A 422 21.93 12.92 -6.74
N VAL A 423 21.46 13.52 -7.84
CA VAL A 423 21.22 14.97 -7.89
C VAL A 423 20.00 15.31 -7.06
N ASN A 424 20.13 16.30 -6.18
CA ASN A 424 19.03 16.88 -5.41
C ASN A 424 18.45 18.11 -6.15
N PRO A 425 17.24 18.01 -6.76
CA PRO A 425 16.64 19.13 -7.48
C PRO A 425 16.28 20.30 -6.55
N THR A 426 15.83 20.00 -5.33
CA THR A 426 15.47 21.01 -4.32
C THR A 426 16.69 21.84 -3.93
N ALA A 427 17.83 21.20 -3.68
CA ALA A 427 19.07 21.91 -3.38
C ALA A 427 19.50 22.82 -4.53
N ARG A 428 19.39 22.37 -5.79
CA ARG A 428 19.68 23.20 -6.97
C ARG A 428 18.72 24.38 -7.15
N ALA A 429 17.47 24.23 -6.73
CA ALA A 429 16.46 25.28 -6.85
C ALA A 429 16.58 26.34 -5.74
N LEU A 430 16.99 25.93 -4.53
CA LEU A 430 17.00 26.79 -3.34
C LEU A 430 18.38 27.36 -2.99
N LEU A 431 19.46 26.70 -3.39
CA LEU A 431 20.83 27.13 -3.07
C LEU A 431 21.47 27.81 -4.29
N PRO A 432 22.27 28.87 -4.07
CA PRO A 432 22.93 29.63 -5.13
C PRO A 432 24.02 28.85 -5.88
#